data_AF-A0A6I8M8X7-F1
#
_entry.id   AF-A0A6I8M8X7-F1
#
_cell.length_a   1.000
_cell.length_b   1.000
_cell.length_c   1.000
_cell.angle_alpha   90.00
_cell.angle_beta   90.00
_cell.angle_gamma   90.00
#
_symmetry.space_group_name_H-M   'P 1'
#
loop_
_entity.id
_entity.type
_entity.pdbx_description
1 polymer ?
#
loop_
_entity_poly.entity_id
_entity_poly.type
_entity_poly.pdbx_seq_one_letter_code
_entity_poly.pdbx_strand_id
1 'polypeptide(L)' 'MDVFFCDPHSPWQRGTNENTNGLLRQYFPKATDLSQYPEDYLDAVAEELNDRPRKTLEYDKPSERILKLLA' A
#
# COMPACT_ATOMS: atom_id res chain seq x y z
N MET A 1 10.56 -15.98 -10.34
CA MET A 1 9.60 -15.29 -9.46
C MET A 1 8.43 -16.23 -9.29
N ASP A 2 8.23 -16.73 -8.08
CA ASP A 2 7.12 -17.64 -7.82
C ASP A 2 5.82 -16.85 -7.64
N VAL A 3 4.70 -17.40 -8.10
CA VAL A 3 3.38 -16.78 -8.00
C VAL A 3 2.57 -17.53 -6.96
N PHE A 4 2.04 -16.80 -5.98
CA PHE A 4 1.23 -17.34 -4.90
C PHE A 4 -0.19 -16.77 -4.97
N PHE A 5 -1.19 -17.62 -4.72
CA PHE A 5 -2.59 -17.25 -4.67
C PHE A 5 -3.15 -17.44 -3.26
N CYS A 6 -4.18 -16.68 -2.93
CA CYS A 6 -4.95 -16.86 -1.70
C CYS A 6 -6.20 -17.70 -1.98
N ASP A 7 -6.64 -18.43 -0.97
CA ASP A 7 -7.85 -19.22 -1.03
C ASP A 7 -9.09 -18.32 -1.24
N PRO A 8 -10.08 -18.77 -2.03
CA PRO A 8 -11.34 -18.07 -2.18
C PRO A 8 -11.99 -17.78 -0.82
N HIS A 9 -12.63 -16.62 -0.69
CA HIS A 9 -13.32 -16.19 0.54
C HIS A 9 -12.43 -16.09 1.79
N SER A 10 -11.11 -16.00 1.62
CA SER A 10 -10.14 -15.91 2.72
C SER A 10 -9.43 -14.55 2.77
N PRO A 11 -10.14 -13.43 3.05
CA PRO A 11 -9.55 -12.09 3.01
C PRO A 11 -8.40 -11.89 4.02
N TRP A 12 -8.35 -12.66 5.11
CA TRP A 12 -7.28 -12.61 6.11
C TRP A 12 -5.91 -13.01 5.54
N GLN A 13 -5.85 -13.83 4.48
CA GLN A 13 -4.60 -14.17 3.80
C GLN A 13 -4.00 -12.97 3.02
N ARG A 14 -4.78 -11.89 2.85
CA ARG A 14 -4.38 -10.64 2.18
C ARG A 14 -4.49 -9.44 3.12
N GLY A 15 -4.38 -9.64 4.43
CA GLY A 15 -4.63 -8.61 5.44
C GLY A 15 -3.85 -7.31 5.20
N THR A 16 -2.57 -7.41 4.83
CA THR A 16 -1.74 -6.24 4.49
C THR A 16 -2.29 -5.47 3.29
N ASN A 17 -2.67 -6.16 2.21
CA ASN A 17 -3.21 -5.53 1.01
C ASN A 17 -4.56 -4.85 1.31
N GLU A 18 -5.43 -5.48 2.10
CA GLU A 18 -6.70 -4.89 2.49
C GLU A 18 -6.52 -3.64 3.36
N ASN A 19 -5.54 -3.64 4.28
CA ASN A 19 -5.20 -2.46 5.08
C ASN A 19 -4.67 -1.32 4.20
N THR A 20 -3.72 -1.60 3.30
CA THR A 20 -3.15 -0.61 2.38
C THR A 20 -4.20 -0.04 1.44
N ASN A 21 -5.09 -0.87 0.89
CA ASN A 21 -6.20 -0.42 0.06
C ASN A 21 -7.19 0.46 0.85
N GLY A 22 -7.34 0.24 2.15
CA GLY A 22 -8.12 1.12 3.03
C GLY A 22 -7.55 2.53 3.12
N LEU A 23 -6.21 2.66 3.11
CA LEU A 23 -5.52 3.96 3.15
C LEU A 23 -5.61 4.68 1.81
N LEU A 24 -5.40 3.96 0.70
CA LEU A 24 -5.57 4.52 -0.65
C LEU A 24 -6.98 5.11 -0.85
N ARG A 25 -8.00 4.51 -0.24
CA ARG A 25 -9.38 5.00 -0.28
C ARG A 25 -9.62 6.35 0.41
N GLN A 26 -8.65 6.87 1.16
CA GLN A 26 -8.69 8.24 1.68
C GLN A 26 -8.45 9.28 0.58
N TYR A 27 -7.77 8.89 -0.50
CA TYR A 27 -7.44 9.74 -1.66
C TYR A 27 -8.30 9.41 -2.87
N PHE A 28 -8.50 8.11 -3.11
CA PHE A 28 -9.22 7.58 -4.27
C PHE A 28 -10.40 6.74 -3.79
N PRO A 29 -11.61 7.33 -3.67
CA PRO A 29 -12.81 6.58 -3.31
C PRO A 29 -12.98 5.29 -4.12
N LYS A 30 -13.77 4.35 -3.58
CA LYS A 30 -13.99 3.08 -4.26
C LYS A 30 -14.55 3.32 -5.68
N ALA A 31 -14.01 2.59 -6.66
CA ALA A 31 -14.34 2.70 -8.08
C ALA A 31 -13.91 4.02 -8.75
N THR A 32 -13.03 4.80 -8.12
CA THR A 32 -12.32 5.90 -8.80
C THR A 32 -11.48 5.36 -9.97
N ASP A 33 -11.64 5.97 -11.13
CA ASP A 33 -10.78 5.76 -12.29
C ASP A 33 -9.46 6.53 -12.09
N LEU A 34 -8.38 5.80 -11.82
CA LEU A 34 -7.06 6.39 -11.60
C LEU A 34 -6.47 7.02 -12.87
N SER A 35 -6.92 6.63 -14.06
CA SER A 35 -6.40 7.20 -15.31
C SER A 35 -6.78 8.67 -15.51
N GLN A 36 -7.75 9.17 -14.75
CA GLN A 36 -8.14 10.58 -14.74
C GLN A 36 -7.18 11.46 -13.92
N TYR A 37 -6.29 10.86 -13.14
CA TYR A 37 -5.34 11.57 -12.28
C TYR A 37 -3.98 11.68 -12.96
N PRO A 38 -3.31 12.84 -12.84
CA PRO A 38 -1.92 12.98 -13.26
C PRO A 38 -0.99 11.98 -12.55
N GLU A 39 0.00 11.47 -13.28
CA GLU A 39 0.97 10.50 -12.75
C GLU A 39 1.73 11.04 -11.53
N ASP A 40 2.15 12.31 -11.58
CA ASP A 40 2.83 12.99 -10.47
C ASP A 40 1.97 13.08 -9.20
N TYR A 41 0.65 13.19 -9.34
CA TYR A 41 -0.26 13.13 -8.19
C TYR A 41 -0.36 11.72 -7.60
N LEU A 42 -0.41 10.69 -8.45
CA LEU A 42 -0.41 9.30 -8.01
C LEU A 42 0.89 8.97 -7.25
N ASP A 43 2.03 9.44 -7.77
CA ASP A 43 3.34 9.28 -7.15
C ASP A 43 3.42 10.01 -5.82
N ALA A 44 2.92 11.26 -5.73
CA ALA A 44 2.91 12.02 -4.49
C ALA A 44 2.09 11.31 -3.39
N VAL A 45 0.94 10.71 -3.74
CA VAL A 45 0.15 9.91 -2.79
C VAL A 45 0.90 8.65 -2.36
N ALA A 46 1.57 7.97 -3.30
CA ALA A 46 2.38 6.80 -2.99
C ALA A 46 3.55 7.15 -2.06
N GLU A 47 4.25 8.24 -2.33
CA GLU A 47 5.33 8.77 -1.50
C GLU A 47 4.80 9.09 -0.09
N GLU A 48 3.69 9.83 0.03
CA GLU A 48 3.12 10.15 1.34
C GLU A 48 2.75 8.89 2.15
N LEU A 49 2.20 7.87 1.50
CA LEU A 49 1.86 6.60 2.15
C LEU A 49 3.09 5.78 2.54
N ASN A 50 4.15 5.84 1.74
CA ASN A 50 5.44 5.19 2.02
C ASN A 50 6.24 5.92 3.09
N ASP A 51 5.98 7.21 3.27
CA ASP A 51 6.61 8.04 4.31
C ASP A 51 5.80 8.16 5.60
N ARG A 52 4.63 7.53 5.65
CA ARG A 52 3.77 7.49 6.84
C ARG A 52 4.21 6.37 7.80
N PRO A 53 4.61 6.69 9.05
CA PRO A 53 4.91 5.71 10.09
C PRO A 53 3.81 4.65 10.27
N ARG A 54 4.20 3.37 10.38
CA ARG A 54 3.24 2.27 10.59
C ARG A 54 3.46 1.60 11.94
N LYS A 55 2.41 1.50 12.75
CA LYS A 55 2.47 0.76 14.03
C LYS A 55 2.92 -0.69 13.87
N THR A 56 2.55 -1.34 12.77
CA THR A 56 2.99 -2.72 12.43
C THR A 56 4.47 -2.84 12.12
N LEU A 57 5.14 -1.72 11.84
CA LEU A 57 6.57 -1.60 11.58
C LEU A 57 7.30 -0.91 12.74
N GLU A 58 6.79 -1.00 13.96
CA GLU A 58 7.37 -0.33 15.15
C GLU A 58 7.45 1.20 14.99
N TYR A 59 6.54 1.77 14.18
CA TYR A 59 6.50 3.18 13.80
C TYR A 59 7.62 3.64 12.86
N ASP A 60 8.40 2.73 12.28
CA ASP A 60 9.22 3.06 11.11
C ASP A 60 8.32 3.35 9.89
N LYS A 61 8.87 4.09 8.93
CA LYS A 61 8.25 4.29 7.62
C LYS A 61 8.44 3.06 6.73
N PRO A 62 7.46 2.72 5.87
CA PRO A 62 7.66 1.71 4.84
C PRO A 62 8.92 1.95 3.99
N SER A 63 9.19 3.19 3.60
CA SER A 63 10.38 3.60 2.86
C SER A 63 11.68 3.29 3.61
N GLU A 64 11.70 3.44 4.94
CA GLU A 64 12.88 3.11 5.76
C GLU A 64 13.06 1.60 5.95
N ARG A 65 11.97 0.86 6.21
CA ARG A 65 12.06 -0.60 6.41
C ARG A 65 12.52 -1.32 5.14
N ILE A 66 12.06 -0.90 3.97
CA ILE A 66 12.46 -1.55 2.73
C ILE A 66 13.96 -1.36 2.46
N LEU A 67 14.49 -0.16 2.73
CA LEU A 67 15.93 0.11 2.61
C LEU A 67 16.76 -0.74 3.57
N LYS A 68 16.28 -0.96 4.80
CA LYS A 68 16.95 -1.86 5.78
C LYS A 68 16.96 -3.33 5.34
N LEU A 69 15.96 -3.78 4.58
CA LEU A 69 15.85 -5.17 4.10
C LEU A 69 16.67 -5.45 2.82
N LEU A 70 16.98 -4.40 2.06
CA LEU A 70 17.78 -4.48 0.84
C LEU A 70 19.29 -4.29 1.08
N ALA A 71 19.67 -3.88 2.29
CA ALA A 71 21.06 -3.79 2.74
C ALA A 71 21.60 -5.16 3.17
#